data_AF-H9F7L7-F1
#
_entry.id   AF-H9F7L7-F1
#
_cell.length_a   1.000
_cell.length_b   1.000
_cell.length_c   1.000
_cell.angle_alpha   90.00
_cell.angle_beta   90.00
_cell.angle_gamma   90.00
#
_symmetry.space_group_name_H-M   'P 1'
#
loop_
_entity.id
_entity.type
_entity.pdbx_description
1 polymer ?
#
loop_
_entity_poly.entity_id
_entity_poly.type
_entity_poly.pdbx_seq_one_letter_code
_entity_poly.pdbx_strand_id
1 'polypeptide(L)'
;EGEVTSALSATFSGPKIAFYVGLKSPHEGYEVLKFDDVVTNLGNHYDPTTGKFSCQVRGIYFFPYHILMRGGDGTSMWADLCKNGQVRASAIAQDADQNYDYASNSVVLHLDSGDEVYVKLDGGKAHGGNNNKYSTFSGFLLYPD
;
A
#
# COMPACT_ATOMS: atom_id res chain seq x y z
N GLU A 1 -6.31 53.71 0.81
CA GLU A 1 -6.38 53.29 2.22
C GLU A 1 -7.42 52.18 2.26
N GLY A 2 -6.99 50.92 2.13
CA GLY A 2 -6.85 49.97 3.25
C GLY A 2 -8.22 49.30 3.43
N GLU A 3 -8.48 48.06 3.01
CA GLU A 3 -7.93 46.84 3.60
C GLU A 3 -8.40 45.65 2.72
N VAL A 4 -7.60 45.25 1.73
CA VAL A 4 -7.82 44.00 0.96
C VAL A 4 -6.49 43.25 0.91
N THR A 5 -6.00 42.87 2.08
CA THR A 5 -4.84 41.99 2.19
C THR A 5 -5.08 41.01 3.33
N SER A 6 -4.88 39.72 3.04
CA SER A 6 -4.88 38.58 3.95
C SER A 6 -6.15 37.70 3.96
N ALA A 7 -6.65 37.33 2.79
CA ALA A 7 -7.32 36.04 2.64
C ALA A 7 -6.25 34.92 2.67
N LEU A 8 -5.85 34.56 3.89
CA LEU A 8 -5.38 33.25 4.33
C LEU A 8 -4.50 32.47 3.33
N SER A 9 -3.22 32.82 3.27
CA SER A 9 -2.20 31.77 3.10
C SER A 9 -2.12 31.00 4.42
N ALA A 10 -3.13 30.16 4.69
CA ALA A 10 -2.99 29.14 5.70
C ALA A 10 -2.04 28.10 5.12
N THR A 11 -0.75 28.26 5.41
CA THR A 11 0.21 27.16 5.27
C THR A 11 -0.37 25.97 6.01
N PHE A 12 -0.76 24.92 5.28
CA PHE A 12 -1.14 23.63 5.86
C PHE A 12 0.03 23.14 6.72
N SER A 13 -0.02 23.38 8.03
CA SER A 13 1.03 23.03 9.00
C SER A 13 0.84 21.63 9.60
N GLY A 14 -0.15 20.89 9.11
CA GLY A 14 -0.41 19.51 9.55
C GLY A 14 0.63 18.51 9.04
N PRO A 15 0.70 17.33 9.68
CA PRO A 15 1.55 16.24 9.23
C PRO A 15 1.21 15.86 7.78
N LYS A 16 2.25 15.69 6.96
CA LYS A 16 2.14 15.25 5.58
C LYS A 16 2.79 13.88 5.47
N ILE A 17 1.97 12.86 5.29
CA ILE A 17 2.42 11.47 5.21
C ILE A 17 1.82 10.87 3.94
N ALA A 18 2.69 10.40 3.06
CA ALA A 18 2.28 9.72 1.83
C ALA A 18 3.42 8.83 1.33
N PHE A 19 3.08 7.64 0.84
CA PHE A 19 4.02 6.77 0.15
C PHE A 19 3.40 6.16 -1.10
N TYR A 20 4.26 5.86 -2.06
CA TYR A 20 3.95 5.06 -3.24
C TYR A 20 5.18 4.23 -3.57
N VAL A 21 5.00 2.92 -3.58
CA VAL A 21 6.05 1.94 -3.77
C VAL A 21 5.64 0.91 -4.81
N GLY A 22 6.60 0.50 -5.62
CA GLY A 22 6.46 -0.57 -6.59
C GLY A 22 7.34 -1.77 -6.23
N LEU A 23 7.10 -2.88 -6.92
CA LEU A 23 7.94 -4.06 -6.86
C LEU A 23 8.89 -4.07 -8.08
N LYS A 24 10.18 -4.33 -7.88
CA LYS A 24 11.16 -4.61 -8.96
C LYS A 24 11.29 -6.12 -9.15
N SER A 25 11.63 -6.82 -8.08
CA SER A 25 11.97 -8.23 -8.13
C SER A 25 10.73 -9.08 -7.85
N PRO A 26 10.42 -10.09 -8.68
CA PRO A 26 9.33 -11.02 -8.38
C PRO A 26 9.50 -11.64 -6.99
N HIS A 27 8.44 -11.65 -6.19
CA HIS A 27 8.49 -12.08 -4.79
C HIS A 27 7.50 -13.23 -4.56
N GLU A 28 7.99 -14.32 -3.97
CA GLU A 28 7.15 -15.49 -3.64
C GLU A 28 6.16 -15.17 -2.52
N GLY A 29 4.99 -15.80 -2.57
CA GLY A 29 3.82 -15.35 -1.82
C GLY A 29 3.44 -16.16 -0.60
N TYR A 30 4.29 -16.18 0.44
CA TYR A 30 3.89 -16.68 1.75
C TYR A 30 4.27 -15.76 2.92
N GLU A 31 4.91 -14.63 2.61
CA GLU A 31 5.37 -13.64 3.57
C GLU A 31 4.86 -12.24 3.21
N VAL A 32 5.23 -11.25 4.02
CA VAL A 32 4.99 -9.84 3.71
C VAL A 32 5.63 -9.49 2.38
N LEU A 33 4.87 -8.89 1.47
CA LEU A 33 5.37 -8.43 0.19
C LEU A 33 6.21 -7.17 0.37
N LYS A 34 7.51 -7.28 0.13
CA LYS A 34 8.47 -6.18 0.26
C LYS A 34 8.59 -5.42 -1.06
N PHE A 35 7.85 -4.32 -1.19
CA PHE A 35 8.00 -3.40 -2.31
C PHE A 35 9.32 -2.63 -2.16
N ASP A 36 10.23 -2.83 -3.11
CA ASP A 36 11.63 -2.38 -3.10
C ASP A 36 11.89 -1.22 -4.08
N ASP A 37 10.85 -0.72 -4.76
CA ASP A 37 10.90 0.45 -5.63
C ASP A 37 10.20 1.66 -5.02
N VAL A 38 10.93 2.39 -4.16
CA VAL A 38 10.36 3.56 -3.49
C VAL A 38 10.34 4.76 -4.44
N VAL A 39 9.14 5.19 -4.82
CA VAL A 39 8.92 6.39 -5.65
C VAL A 39 8.59 7.60 -4.79
N THR A 40 7.79 7.42 -3.74
CA THR A 40 7.46 8.46 -2.76
C THR A 40 7.43 7.85 -1.37
N ASN A 41 7.99 8.55 -0.38
CA ASN A 41 7.95 8.16 1.02
C ASN A 41 8.03 9.40 1.93
N LEU A 42 7.10 10.33 1.75
CA LEU A 42 7.03 11.55 2.54
C LEU A 42 6.73 11.19 4.00
N GLY A 43 7.63 11.60 4.90
CA GLY A 43 7.61 11.25 6.32
C GLY A 43 8.37 9.96 6.66
N ASN A 44 8.83 9.18 5.67
CA ASN A 44 9.59 7.94 5.87
C ASN A 44 8.89 6.88 6.75
N HIS A 45 7.57 6.72 6.57
CA HIS A 45 6.78 5.76 7.34
C HIS A 45 6.72 4.37 6.70
N TYR A 46 7.00 4.26 5.39
CA TYR A 46 7.15 2.96 4.74
C TYR A 46 8.62 2.50 4.80
N ASP A 47 8.84 1.26 5.20
CA ASP A 47 10.16 0.63 5.23
C ASP A 47 10.24 -0.51 4.19
N PRO A 48 11.04 -0.35 3.11
CA PRO A 48 11.19 -1.36 2.06
C PRO A 48 11.90 -2.63 2.53
N THR A 49 12.62 -2.61 3.65
CA THR A 49 13.31 -3.80 4.18
C THR A 49 12.35 -4.76 4.87
N THR A 50 11.24 -4.22 5.41
CA THR A 50 10.18 -4.98 6.07
C THR A 50 8.92 -5.13 5.23
N GLY A 51 8.69 -4.24 4.26
CA GLY A 51 7.46 -4.19 3.45
C GLY A 51 6.28 -3.51 4.15
N LYS A 52 6.55 -2.78 5.24
CA LYS A 52 5.52 -2.28 6.15
C LYS A 52 5.47 -0.76 6.18
N PHE A 53 4.26 -0.23 6.24
CA PHE A 53 3.98 1.11 6.71
C PHE A 53 3.82 1.08 8.23
N SER A 54 4.55 1.94 8.95
CA SER A 54 4.42 2.13 10.40
C SER A 54 3.79 3.47 10.70
N CYS A 55 2.62 3.45 11.35
CA CYS A 55 1.94 4.65 11.78
C CYS A 55 2.72 5.34 12.91
N GLN A 56 3.07 6.62 12.75
CA GLN A 56 3.62 7.43 13.86
C GLN A 56 2.66 8.55 14.27
N VAL A 57 1.74 8.93 13.39
CA VAL A 57 0.71 9.96 13.60
C VAL A 57 -0.65 9.28 13.58
N ARG A 58 -1.35 9.29 14.71
CA ARG A 58 -2.70 8.75 14.81
C ARG A 58 -3.65 9.50 13.86
N GLY A 59 -4.50 8.77 13.16
CA GLY A 59 -5.36 9.38 12.14
C GLY A 59 -6.09 8.40 11.22
N ILE A 60 -6.81 8.96 10.26
CA ILE A 60 -7.47 8.24 9.17
C ILE A 60 -6.55 8.18 7.95
N TYR A 61 -6.30 6.98 7.45
CA TYR A 61 -5.43 6.71 6.31
C TYR A 61 -6.18 5.99 5.20
N PHE A 62 -5.78 6.21 3.96
CA PHE A 62 -6.24 5.45 2.81
C PHE A 62 -5.10 4.63 2.21
N PHE A 63 -5.39 3.38 1.84
CA PHE A 63 -4.42 2.44 1.30
C PHE A 63 -5.00 1.68 0.10
N PRO A 64 -4.68 2.06 -1.14
CA PRO A 64 -4.91 1.23 -2.30
C PRO A 64 -3.71 0.34 -2.60
N TYR A 65 -3.98 -0.86 -3.09
CA TYR A 65 -2.95 -1.78 -3.56
C TYR A 65 -3.41 -2.52 -4.81
N HIS A 66 -2.46 -2.79 -5.69
CA HIS A 66 -2.67 -3.47 -6.96
C HIS A 66 -1.54 -4.45 -7.19
N ILE A 67 -1.81 -5.75 -7.08
CA ILE A 67 -0.76 -6.77 -7.19
C ILE A 67 -1.00 -7.60 -8.45
N LEU A 68 -0.05 -7.53 -9.39
CA LEU A 68 0.01 -8.45 -10.51
C LEU A 68 0.57 -9.77 -10.00
N MET A 69 -0.27 -10.80 -9.97
CA MET A 69 0.07 -12.12 -9.43
C MET A 69 0.03 -13.19 -10.50
N ARG A 70 0.89 -14.21 -10.35
CA ARG A 70 0.88 -15.45 -11.10
C ARG A 70 0.60 -16.61 -10.16
N GLY A 71 -0.57 -17.23 -10.33
CA GLY A 71 -0.99 -18.44 -9.62
C GLY A 71 -0.66 -19.72 -10.40
N GLY A 72 -1.08 -20.86 -9.86
CA GLY A 72 -1.13 -22.13 -10.60
C GLY A 72 -2.49 -22.35 -11.27
N ASP A 73 -2.53 -23.15 -12.33
CA ASP A 73 -3.74 -23.46 -13.08
C ASP A 73 -4.88 -23.94 -12.17
N GLY A 74 -6.03 -23.26 -12.23
CA GLY A 74 -7.22 -23.60 -11.46
C GLY A 74 -7.13 -23.35 -9.95
N THR A 75 -6.03 -22.76 -9.45
CA THR A 75 -5.86 -22.44 -8.02
C THR A 75 -6.14 -20.96 -7.76
N SER A 76 -6.77 -20.67 -6.62
CA SER A 76 -6.98 -19.29 -6.20
C SER A 76 -5.70 -18.69 -5.64
N MET A 77 -5.49 -17.40 -5.91
CA MET A 77 -4.45 -16.56 -5.32
C MET A 77 -5.08 -15.32 -4.71
N TRP A 78 -4.47 -14.79 -3.65
CA TRP A 78 -4.98 -13.58 -3.02
C TRP A 78 -3.90 -12.68 -2.43
N ALA A 79 -4.25 -11.41 -2.31
CA ALA A 79 -3.46 -10.38 -1.66
C ALA A 79 -4.28 -9.73 -0.54
N ASP A 80 -3.79 -9.90 0.69
CA ASP A 80 -4.40 -9.40 1.91
C ASP A 80 -3.67 -8.15 2.37
N LEU A 81 -4.40 -7.07 2.62
CA LEU A 81 -3.89 -5.95 3.39
C LEU A 81 -4.17 -6.19 4.87
N CYS A 82 -3.09 -6.25 5.64
CA CYS A 82 -3.10 -6.55 7.06
C CYS A 82 -2.83 -5.29 7.89
N LYS A 83 -3.51 -5.18 9.03
CA LYS A 83 -3.20 -4.27 10.14
C LYS A 83 -2.79 -5.12 11.35
N ASN A 84 -1.55 -5.02 11.83
CA ASN A 84 -1.05 -5.77 12.99
C ASN A 84 -1.36 -7.28 12.92
N GLY A 85 -1.16 -7.92 11.77
CA GLY A 85 -1.46 -9.34 11.58
C GLY A 85 -2.93 -9.69 11.30
N GLN A 86 -3.87 -8.74 11.41
CA GLN A 86 -5.28 -8.96 11.05
C GLN A 86 -5.57 -8.49 9.63
N VAL A 87 -6.19 -9.36 8.82
CA VAL A 87 -6.67 -9.00 7.48
C VAL A 87 -7.78 -7.94 7.59
N ARG A 88 -7.61 -6.82 6.88
CA ARG A 88 -8.57 -5.71 6.84
C ARG A 88 -9.23 -5.55 5.47
N ALA A 89 -8.53 -5.96 4.40
CA ALA A 89 -9.06 -6.07 3.05
C ALA A 89 -8.36 -7.25 2.35
N SER A 90 -9.07 -7.90 1.45
CA SER A 90 -8.56 -9.03 0.66
C SER A 90 -9.02 -8.89 -0.78
N ALA A 91 -8.22 -9.38 -1.72
CA ALA A 91 -8.59 -9.52 -3.12
C ALA A 91 -8.19 -10.91 -3.60
N ILE A 92 -9.12 -11.64 -4.19
CA ILE A 92 -8.94 -12.99 -4.70
C ILE A 92 -9.08 -13.00 -6.22
N ALA A 93 -8.24 -13.79 -6.89
CA ALA A 93 -8.30 -14.07 -8.31
C ALA A 93 -8.12 -15.58 -8.56
N GLN A 94 -8.79 -16.09 -9.59
CA GLN A 94 -8.70 -17.49 -10.01
C GLN A 94 -9.21 -17.65 -11.44
N ASP A 95 -8.34 -18.09 -12.36
CA ASP A 95 -8.78 -18.64 -13.65
C ASP A 95 -8.36 -20.10 -13.82
N ALA A 96 -9.04 -20.77 -14.76
CA ALA A 96 -8.82 -22.18 -15.08
C ALA A 96 -7.45 -22.45 -15.71
N ASP A 97 -6.94 -21.52 -16.51
CA ASP A 97 -5.71 -21.60 -17.31
C ASP A 97 -4.86 -20.31 -17.21
N GLN A 98 -4.78 -19.75 -16.00
CA GLN A 98 -4.19 -18.43 -15.78
C GLN A 98 -2.67 -18.41 -15.69
N ASN A 99 -2.06 -17.45 -16.38
CA ASN A 99 -0.68 -17.05 -16.12
C ASN A 99 -0.57 -15.82 -15.22
N TYR A 100 -1.49 -14.84 -15.32
CA TYR A 100 -1.40 -13.58 -14.59
C TYR A 100 -2.77 -12.94 -14.35
N ASP A 101 -3.02 -12.43 -13.14
CA ASP A 101 -4.16 -11.55 -12.82
C ASP A 101 -3.79 -10.46 -11.82
N TYR A 102 -4.73 -9.54 -11.58
CA TYR A 102 -4.67 -8.58 -10.49
C TYR A 102 -5.48 -8.99 -9.27
N ALA A 103 -4.80 -9.05 -8.12
CA ALA A 103 -5.44 -8.97 -6.81
C ALA A 103 -5.34 -7.52 -6.30
N SER A 104 -6.43 -6.76 -6.43
CA SER A 104 -6.48 -5.34 -6.05
C SER A 104 -7.62 -5.03 -5.08
N ASN A 105 -7.35 -4.23 -4.07
CA ASN A 105 -8.38 -3.65 -3.21
C ASN A 105 -7.91 -2.30 -2.66
N SER A 106 -8.76 -1.64 -1.89
CA SER A 106 -8.40 -0.44 -1.14
C SER A 106 -9.16 -0.38 0.18
N VAL A 107 -8.59 0.31 1.17
CA VAL A 107 -9.23 0.44 2.49
C VAL A 107 -8.95 1.79 3.12
N VAL A 108 -9.94 2.32 3.85
CA VAL A 108 -9.77 3.45 4.77
C VAL A 108 -9.68 2.90 6.18
N LEU A 109 -8.63 3.22 6.91
CA LEU A 109 -8.38 2.72 8.27
C LEU A 109 -8.08 3.87 9.23
N HIS A 110 -8.65 3.79 10.43
CA HIS A 110 -8.10 4.51 11.58
C HIS A 110 -6.90 3.73 12.13
N LEU A 111 -5.78 4.44 12.29
CA LEU A 111 -4.52 3.89 12.82
C LEU A 111 -4.09 4.65 14.06
N ASP A 112 -3.60 3.89 15.04
CA ASP A 112 -2.89 4.36 16.22
C ASP A 112 -1.38 4.41 15.96
N SER A 113 -0.66 5.23 16.73
CA SER A 113 0.80 5.25 16.68
C SER A 113 1.35 3.86 17.06
N GLY A 114 2.22 3.31 16.23
CA GLY A 114 2.75 1.96 16.33
C GLY A 114 2.03 0.90 15.49
N ASP A 115 0.86 1.21 14.92
CA ASP A 115 0.18 0.27 14.02
C ASP A 115 0.99 0.03 12.73
N GLU A 116 1.10 -1.23 12.33
CA GLU A 116 1.75 -1.64 11.09
C GLU A 116 0.70 -2.04 10.04
N VAL A 117 0.87 -1.55 8.81
CA VAL A 117 0.05 -1.92 7.64
C VAL A 117 0.93 -2.47 6.53
N TYR A 118 0.55 -3.62 5.96
CA TYR A 118 1.33 -4.28 4.91
C TYR A 118 0.47 -5.23 4.07
N VAL A 119 1.01 -5.64 2.91
CA VAL A 119 0.37 -6.63 2.04
C VAL A 119 1.02 -8.00 2.25
N LYS A 120 0.20 -9.04 2.40
CA LYS A 120 0.62 -10.45 2.42
C LYS A 120 -0.02 -11.18 1.24
N LEU A 121 0.74 -12.08 0.62
CA LEU A 121 0.25 -12.89 -0.49
C LEU A 121 0.02 -14.33 -0.02
N ASP A 122 -0.82 -15.04 -0.76
CA ASP A 122 -0.95 -16.49 -0.73
C ASP A 122 -1.37 -17.02 -2.12
N GLY A 123 -1.09 -18.30 -2.38
CA GLY A 123 -1.52 -19.00 -3.59
C GLY A 123 -0.85 -18.55 -4.91
N GLY A 124 0.13 -17.64 -4.86
CA GLY A 124 0.80 -17.15 -6.07
C GLY A 124 2.00 -16.25 -5.82
N LYS A 125 2.64 -15.81 -6.91
CA LYS A 125 3.83 -14.95 -6.91
C LYS A 125 3.49 -13.56 -7.40
N ALA A 126 3.98 -12.51 -6.74
CA ALA A 126 3.84 -11.14 -7.23
C ALA A 126 4.93 -10.76 -8.24
N HIS A 127 4.56 -9.94 -9.23
CA HIS A 127 5.44 -9.50 -10.31
C HIS A 127 5.50 -7.98 -10.45
N GLY A 128 6.72 -7.44 -10.43
CA GLY A 128 7.01 -6.04 -10.70
C GLY A 128 7.04 -5.65 -12.19
N GLY A 129 7.35 -6.64 -13.03
CA GLY A 129 7.62 -6.52 -14.47
C GLY A 129 8.87 -5.69 -14.80
N ASN A 130 8.97 -5.21 -16.04
CA ASN A 130 10.15 -4.53 -16.57
C ASN A 130 10.17 -3.03 -16.24
N ASN A 131 10.12 -2.68 -14.94
CA ASN A 131 10.09 -1.30 -14.40
C ASN A 131 8.78 -0.49 -14.55
N ASN A 132 7.76 -1.04 -15.21
CA ASN A 132 6.46 -0.38 -15.46
C ASN A 132 5.53 -0.32 -14.24
N LYS A 133 5.98 -0.72 -13.05
CA LYS A 133 5.23 -0.63 -11.78
C LYS A 133 3.90 -1.40 -11.81
N TYR A 134 3.92 -2.67 -12.23
CA TYR A 134 2.69 -3.47 -12.28
C TYR A 134 2.15 -3.81 -10.89
N SER A 135 3.03 -4.14 -9.94
CA SER A 135 2.63 -4.36 -8.55
C SER A 135 2.97 -3.15 -7.70
N THR A 136 1.98 -2.58 -7.03
CA THR A 136 2.09 -1.32 -6.29
C THR A 136 1.33 -1.34 -4.99
N PHE A 137 1.84 -0.56 -4.03
CA PHE A 137 1.18 -0.26 -2.77
C PHE A 137 1.40 1.21 -2.45
N SER A 138 0.35 1.90 -2.02
CA SER A 138 0.44 3.27 -1.57
C SER A 138 -0.44 3.53 -0.38
N GLY A 139 -0.24 4.69 0.21
CA GLY A 139 -1.15 5.22 1.20
C GLY A 139 -0.76 6.60 1.65
N PHE A 140 -1.72 7.28 2.26
CA PHE A 140 -1.54 8.64 2.75
C PHE A 140 -2.49 8.95 3.90
N LEU A 141 -2.08 9.90 4.74
CA LEU A 141 -2.91 10.45 5.80
C LEU A 141 -4.00 11.33 5.17
N LEU A 142 -5.27 11.00 5.47
CA LEU A 142 -6.41 11.85 5.13
C LEU A 142 -6.58 12.94 6.19
N TYR A 143 -6.71 12.53 7.45
CA TYR A 143 -6.95 13.43 8.58
C TYR A 143 -6.17 12.96 9.80
N PRO A 144 -5.29 13.78 10.38
CA PRO A 144 -4.77 13.52 11.72
C PRO A 144 -5.90 13.66 12.75
N ASP A 145 -5.81 12.87 13.82
CA ASP A 145 -6.66 13.05 15.00
C ASP A 145 -6.32 14.32 15.79
#